data_AF-A0A9D7CUD8-F1
#
_entry.id   AF-A0A9D7CUD8-F1
#
_cell.length_a   1.000
_cell.length_b   1.000
_cell.length_c   1.000
_cell.angle_alpha   90.00
_cell.angle_beta   90.00
_cell.angle_gamma   90.00
#
_symmetry.space_group_name_H-M   'P 1'
#
loop_
_entity.id
_entity.type
_entity.pdbx_description
1 polymer ?
#
loop_
_entity_poly.entity_id
_entity_poly.type
_entity_poly.pdbx_seq_one_letter_code
_entity_poly.pdbx_strand_id
1 'polypeptide(L)'
;MRPSLATPAWLFRVGVMVVLATATSGALLAAPPVFLPRPPAAARPDARADAHAEPGPRPCGTDGGDDCPLQGFMKQSAAPPSKGTDAEALAEAFDKIAALAPHVSAYPYWGSIAKDGANVARRGRIDAARVACVSCHEQYRARFRKELRTLGLAELPDAGDLEAGSPGASKP
;
A
#
# COMPACT_ATOMS: atom_id res chain seq x y z
N MET A 1 -29.38 -33.44 -26.41
CA MET A 1 -29.04 -32.45 -27.46
C MET A 1 -28.35 -31.28 -26.78
N ARG A 2 -27.04 -31.10 -27.01
CA ARG A 2 -26.24 -30.03 -26.39
C ARG A 2 -25.90 -28.99 -27.48
N PRO A 3 -26.24 -27.71 -27.34
CA PRO A 3 -25.76 -26.69 -28.27
C PRO A 3 -24.29 -26.37 -28.00
N SER A 4 -23.50 -26.57 -29.04
CA SER A 4 -22.12 -26.12 -29.18
C SER A 4 -22.12 -24.61 -29.39
N LEU A 5 -21.43 -23.85 -28.54
CA LEU A 5 -21.23 -22.41 -28.73
C LEU A 5 -19.76 -22.14 -29.06
N ALA A 6 -19.58 -21.56 -30.24
CA ALA A 6 -18.34 -21.23 -30.89
C ALA A 6 -17.57 -20.13 -30.14
N THR A 7 -16.25 -20.30 -30.05
CA THR A 7 -15.28 -19.31 -29.61
C THR A 7 -14.98 -18.30 -30.73
N PRO A 8 -15.06 -16.98 -30.50
CA PRO A 8 -14.50 -16.01 -31.43
C PRO A 8 -12.98 -15.90 -31.27
N ALA A 9 -12.27 -16.28 -32.31
CA ALA A 9 -10.83 -16.11 -32.48
C ALA A 9 -10.49 -14.62 -32.70
N TRP A 10 -10.07 -13.94 -31.63
CA TRP A 10 -9.45 -12.62 -31.74
C TRP A 10 -7.93 -12.78 -31.94
N LEU A 11 -7.54 -12.79 -33.22
CA LEU A 11 -6.18 -12.57 -33.69
C LEU A 11 -5.73 -11.14 -33.35
N PHE A 12 -5.12 -10.95 -32.18
CA PHE A 12 -4.36 -9.72 -31.93
C PHE A 12 -2.92 -9.90 -32.41
N ARG A 13 -2.61 -9.15 -33.47
CA ARG A 13 -1.31 -9.00 -34.09
C ARG A 13 -0.26 -8.60 -33.07
N VAL A 14 0.77 -9.43 -32.98
CA VAL A 14 2.08 -9.14 -32.40
C VAL A 14 2.72 -7.99 -33.17
N GLY A 15 2.81 -6.82 -32.54
CA GLY A 15 3.59 -5.67 -33.01
C GLY A 15 4.90 -5.59 -32.23
N VAL A 16 5.95 -6.25 -32.72
CA VAL A 16 7.31 -6.10 -32.20
C VAL A 16 7.87 -4.79 -32.76
N MET A 17 7.91 -3.75 -31.93
CA MET A 17 8.69 -2.54 -32.18
C MET A 17 9.96 -2.61 -31.33
N VAL A 18 11.03 -3.13 -31.93
CA VAL A 18 12.39 -3.03 -31.41
C VAL A 18 12.86 -1.60 -31.64
N VAL A 19 12.90 -0.80 -30.56
CA VAL A 19 13.60 0.48 -30.57
C VAL A 19 14.97 0.27 -29.93
N LEU A 20 15.99 0.14 -30.79
CA LEU A 20 17.40 0.23 -30.39
C LEU A 20 17.71 1.71 -30.08
N ALA A 21 17.87 2.04 -28.80
CA ALA A 21 18.41 3.32 -28.37
C ALA A 21 19.81 3.10 -27.79
N THR A 22 20.83 3.32 -28.63
CA THR A 22 22.22 3.49 -28.23
C THR A 22 22.46 4.95 -27.86
N ALA A 23 22.82 5.26 -26.62
CA ALA A 23 23.44 6.55 -26.29
C ALA A 23 24.26 6.51 -24.99
N THR A 24 25.58 6.45 -25.19
CA THR A 24 26.64 7.21 -24.50
C THR A 24 26.71 7.20 -22.97
N SER A 25 27.68 6.42 -22.48
CA SER A 25 28.30 6.55 -21.16
C SER A 25 28.95 7.92 -20.96
N GLY A 26 28.37 8.74 -20.10
CA GLY A 26 29.02 9.92 -19.51
C GLY A 26 29.44 9.60 -18.08
N ALA A 27 30.73 9.35 -17.85
CA ALA A 27 31.30 9.21 -16.51
C ALA A 27 31.51 10.60 -15.89
N LEU A 28 30.63 11.01 -14.98
CA LEU A 28 30.85 12.15 -14.11
C LEU A 28 31.69 11.69 -12.91
N LEU A 29 32.91 12.21 -12.82
CA LEU A 29 33.76 12.15 -11.63
C LEU A 29 33.04 12.85 -10.46
N ALA A 30 32.53 12.08 -9.51
CA ALA A 30 31.97 12.59 -8.27
C ALA A 30 33.10 12.91 -7.28
N ALA A 31 33.11 14.15 -6.77
CA ALA A 31 34.00 14.57 -5.69
C ALA A 31 33.68 13.82 -4.39
N PRO A 32 34.67 13.57 -3.51
CA PRO A 32 34.45 12.90 -2.24
C PRO A 32 33.61 13.78 -1.29
N PRO A 33 32.64 13.21 -0.55
CA PRO A 33 31.89 13.96 0.45
C PRO A 33 32.80 14.32 1.64
N VAL A 34 32.85 15.60 1.97
CA VAL A 34 33.45 16.10 3.22
C VAL A 34 32.54 15.67 4.38
N PHE A 35 33.05 14.77 5.21
CA PHE A 35 32.35 14.27 6.40
C PHE A 35 32.52 15.29 7.54
N LEU A 36 31.48 16.10 7.79
CA LEU A 36 31.45 16.95 8.98
C LEU A 36 30.98 16.13 10.20
N PRO A 37 31.61 16.31 11.38
CA PRO A 37 31.16 15.65 12.60
C PRO A 37 29.75 16.10 12.99
N ARG A 38 28.88 15.12 13.21
CA ARG A 38 27.49 15.32 13.65
C ARG A 38 27.49 15.85 15.09
N PRO A 39 26.82 16.99 15.38
CA PRO A 39 26.67 17.45 16.75
C PRO A 39 25.86 16.42 17.58
N PRO A 40 26.14 16.27 18.88
CA PRO A 40 25.40 15.35 19.74
C PRO A 40 23.92 15.73 19.77
N ALA A 41 23.06 14.76 19.47
CA ALA A 41 21.62 14.94 19.54
C ALA A 41 21.20 15.19 20.99
N ALA A 42 20.72 16.41 21.26
CA ALA A 42 20.03 16.70 22.50
C ALA A 42 18.79 15.80 22.61
N ALA A 43 18.71 15.05 23.71
CA ALA A 43 17.57 14.22 24.06
C ALA A 43 16.31 15.08 24.07
N ARG A 44 15.32 14.69 23.26
CA ARG A 44 13.98 15.28 23.33
C ARG A 44 13.19 14.53 24.40
N PRO A 45 12.46 15.25 25.27
CA PRO A 45 11.64 14.63 26.31
C PRO A 45 10.50 13.83 25.67
N ASP A 46 10.19 12.70 26.32
CA ASP A 46 9.09 11.79 26.04
C ASP A 46 7.79 12.54 25.75
N ALA A 47 7.34 12.48 24.50
CA ALA A 47 5.97 12.81 24.14
C ALA A 47 5.08 11.71 24.74
N ARG A 48 4.50 12.03 25.90
CA ARG A 48 3.40 11.28 26.50
C ARG A 48 2.29 11.13 25.47
N ALA A 49 1.73 9.91 25.46
CA ALA A 49 0.51 9.55 24.76
C ALA A 49 -0.63 10.48 25.22
N ASP A 50 -0.96 11.45 24.38
CA ASP A 50 -2.24 12.13 24.45
C ASP A 50 -3.25 11.35 23.63
N ALA A 51 -4.38 11.10 24.27
CA ALA A 51 -5.46 10.25 23.86
C ALA A 51 -5.92 10.51 22.41
N HIS A 52 -6.24 9.42 21.72
CA HIS A 52 -7.00 9.42 20.47
C HIS A 52 -8.43 9.92 20.75
N ALA A 53 -8.59 11.23 20.92
CA ALA A 53 -9.86 11.88 20.73
C ALA A 53 -10.15 11.81 19.22
N GLU A 54 -11.09 10.93 18.83
CA GLU A 54 -11.61 10.83 17.46
C GLU A 54 -12.13 12.21 17.05
N PRO A 55 -11.42 12.93 16.17
CA PRO A 55 -11.90 14.19 15.66
C PRO A 55 -12.88 13.89 14.53
N GLY A 56 -14.07 14.48 14.61
CA GLY A 56 -15.03 14.46 13.50
C GLY A 56 -14.40 14.88 12.16
N PRO A 57 -15.10 14.70 11.02
CA PRO A 57 -14.51 14.75 9.68
C PRO A 57 -13.59 15.95 9.46
N ARG A 58 -12.27 15.73 9.55
CA ARG A 58 -11.28 16.77 9.24
C ARG A 58 -10.96 16.72 7.75
N PRO A 59 -10.80 17.88 7.09
CA PRO A 59 -10.29 17.91 5.72
C PRO A 59 -8.90 17.27 5.68
N CYS A 60 -8.74 16.21 4.91
CA CYS A 60 -7.50 15.43 4.80
C CYS A 60 -7.22 15.08 3.34
N GLY A 61 -5.99 14.66 3.03
CA GLY A 61 -5.62 14.13 1.73
C GLY A 61 -5.48 15.17 0.62
N THR A 62 -5.26 16.44 0.99
CA THR A 62 -4.77 17.51 0.11
C THR A 62 -3.24 17.46 0.04
N ASP A 63 -2.65 17.96 -1.05
CA ASP A 63 -1.19 18.02 -1.18
C ASP A 63 -0.61 18.92 -0.07
N GLY A 64 0.36 18.37 0.69
CA GLY A 64 0.95 19.05 1.85
C GLY A 64 0.10 19.09 3.11
N GLY A 65 -1.11 18.51 3.09
CA GLY A 65 -1.98 18.36 4.27
C GLY A 65 -1.82 17.01 4.98
N ASP A 66 -2.59 16.83 6.05
CA ASP A 66 -2.62 15.58 6.82
C ASP A 66 -3.16 14.41 5.98
N ASP A 67 -2.59 13.23 6.21
CA ASP A 67 -3.07 12.01 5.58
C ASP A 67 -4.44 11.60 6.13
N CYS A 68 -5.34 11.24 5.23
CA CYS A 68 -6.60 10.61 5.63
C CYS A 68 -6.35 9.26 6.32
N PRO A 69 -7.22 8.82 7.24
CA PRO A 69 -6.97 7.63 8.06
C PRO A 69 -6.51 6.40 7.27
N LEU A 70 -7.28 5.97 6.24
CA LEU A 70 -6.90 4.84 5.40
C LEU A 70 -5.66 5.12 4.53
N GLN A 71 -5.50 6.37 4.06
CA GLN A 71 -4.33 6.78 3.28
C GLN A 71 -3.04 6.70 4.12
N GLY A 72 -3.10 7.16 5.37
CA GLY A 72 -2.00 7.07 6.33
C GLY A 72 -1.64 5.62 6.62
N PHE A 73 -2.63 4.79 6.91
CA PHE A 73 -2.43 3.34 7.10
C PHE A 73 -1.73 2.69 5.91
N MET A 74 -2.20 2.95 4.68
CA MET A 74 -1.60 2.38 3.47
C MET A 74 -0.17 2.85 3.25
N LYS A 75 0.12 4.13 3.49
CA LYS A 75 1.48 4.67 3.39
C LYS A 75 2.43 4.02 4.41
N GLN A 76 1.97 3.76 5.62
CA GLN A 76 2.79 3.15 6.67
C GLN A 76 3.00 1.65 6.42
N SER A 77 1.95 0.92 6.04
CA SER A 77 1.99 -0.53 5.90
C SER A 77 2.56 -0.98 4.56
N ALA A 78 2.14 -0.37 3.45
CA ALA A 78 2.45 -0.87 2.11
C ALA A 78 3.63 -0.17 1.45
N ALA A 79 3.83 1.13 1.70
CA ALA A 79 4.81 1.91 0.94
C ALA A 79 6.26 1.45 1.15
N PRO A 80 6.74 1.16 2.38
CA PRO A 80 8.12 0.73 2.58
C PRO A 80 8.45 -0.59 1.85
N PRO A 81 7.71 -1.71 2.04
CA PRO A 81 8.05 -2.97 1.38
C PRO A 81 7.72 -2.97 -0.12
N SER A 82 6.78 -2.16 -0.59
CA SER A 82 6.44 -2.09 -2.02
C SER A 82 7.61 -1.66 -2.91
N LYS A 83 8.56 -0.87 -2.37
CA LYS A 83 9.72 -0.36 -3.11
C LYS A 83 10.97 -1.22 -2.97
N GLY A 84 10.98 -2.15 -2.01
CA GLY A 84 12.13 -3.00 -1.72
C GLY A 84 12.18 -4.28 -2.56
N THR A 85 13.14 -5.15 -2.21
CA THR A 85 13.26 -6.52 -2.73
C THR A 85 13.00 -7.56 -1.64
N ASP A 86 12.37 -7.15 -0.54
CA ASP A 86 12.04 -8.02 0.58
C ASP A 86 10.63 -8.59 0.39
N ALA A 87 10.58 -9.86 -0.01
CA ALA A 87 9.34 -10.57 -0.26
C ALA A 87 8.58 -10.91 1.02
N GLU A 88 9.30 -11.15 2.12
CA GLU A 88 8.73 -11.47 3.44
C GLU A 88 8.03 -10.22 3.99
N ALA A 89 8.72 -9.08 3.99
CA ALA A 89 8.15 -7.81 4.44
C ALA A 89 6.94 -7.38 3.59
N LEU A 90 6.96 -7.68 2.27
CA LEU A 90 5.81 -7.41 1.41
C LEU A 90 4.62 -8.33 1.75
N ALA A 91 4.87 -9.60 2.06
CA ALA A 91 3.81 -10.50 2.50
C ALA A 91 3.19 -10.07 3.83
N GLU A 92 4.00 -9.71 4.82
CA GLU A 92 3.51 -9.20 6.12
C GLU A 92 2.70 -7.92 5.97
N ALA A 93 3.09 -7.02 5.07
CA ALA A 93 2.32 -5.84 4.76
C ALA A 93 0.95 -6.19 4.17
N PHE A 94 0.89 -7.17 3.26
CA PHE A 94 -0.38 -7.65 2.74
C PHE A 94 -1.26 -8.29 3.82
N ASP A 95 -0.69 -9.01 4.78
CA ASP A 95 -1.48 -9.57 5.90
C ASP A 95 -2.05 -8.47 6.79
N LYS A 96 -1.28 -7.43 7.09
CA LYS A 96 -1.77 -6.24 7.81
C LYS A 96 -2.91 -5.57 7.05
N ILE A 97 -2.78 -5.44 5.73
CA ILE A 97 -3.83 -4.88 4.87
C ILE A 97 -5.07 -5.77 4.87
N ALA A 98 -4.90 -7.10 4.78
CA ALA A 98 -6.02 -8.03 4.80
C ALA A 98 -6.77 -8.01 6.14
N ALA A 99 -6.06 -7.76 7.24
CA ALA A 99 -6.64 -7.59 8.56
C ALA A 99 -7.44 -6.28 8.66
N LEU A 100 -6.92 -5.16 8.14
CA LEU A 100 -7.69 -3.92 8.07
C LEU A 100 -8.65 -3.94 6.88
N ALA A 101 -9.86 -4.48 7.06
CA ALA A 101 -10.95 -4.42 6.08
C ALA A 101 -11.88 -3.24 6.38
N PRO A 102 -11.60 -2.03 5.87
CA PRO A 102 -12.31 -0.80 6.24
C PRO A 102 -13.83 -0.88 6.02
N HIS A 103 -14.29 -1.56 4.97
CA HIS A 103 -15.72 -1.75 4.70
C HIS A 103 -15.92 -3.03 3.92
N VAL A 104 -16.37 -4.11 4.56
CA VAL A 104 -16.57 -5.38 3.85
C VAL A 104 -17.65 -5.25 2.76
N SER A 105 -18.69 -4.44 3.01
CA SER A 105 -19.76 -4.16 2.05
C SER A 105 -19.29 -3.28 0.87
N ALA A 106 -18.43 -2.29 1.12
CA ALA A 106 -17.92 -1.41 0.06
C ALA A 106 -16.74 -2.02 -0.72
N TYR A 107 -15.99 -2.94 -0.09
CA TYR A 107 -14.79 -3.57 -0.61
C TYR A 107 -14.81 -5.11 -0.46
N PRO A 108 -15.73 -5.81 -1.13
CA PRO A 108 -15.98 -7.24 -0.92
C PRO A 108 -14.77 -8.13 -1.21
N TYR A 109 -13.84 -7.70 -2.06
CA TYR A 109 -12.64 -8.46 -2.42
C TYR A 109 -11.36 -7.94 -1.76
N TRP A 110 -11.46 -7.00 -0.83
CA TRP A 110 -10.29 -6.40 -0.17
C TRP A 110 -9.36 -7.45 0.45
N GLY A 111 -9.92 -8.26 1.35
CA GLY A 111 -9.16 -9.28 2.06
C GLY A 111 -8.63 -10.36 1.13
N SER A 112 -9.38 -10.76 0.09
CA SER A 112 -8.93 -11.78 -0.86
C SER A 112 -7.77 -11.28 -1.72
N ILE A 113 -7.86 -10.06 -2.27
CA ILE A 113 -6.78 -9.46 -3.08
C ILE A 113 -5.49 -9.33 -2.25
N ALA A 114 -5.61 -8.86 -1.01
CA ALA A 114 -4.47 -8.74 -0.10
C ALA A 114 -3.85 -10.10 0.21
N LYS A 115 -4.65 -11.12 0.57
CA LYS A 115 -4.17 -12.49 0.82
C LYS A 115 -3.51 -13.11 -0.41
N ASP A 116 -4.05 -12.89 -1.60
CA ASP A 116 -3.45 -13.36 -2.84
C ASP A 116 -2.08 -12.69 -3.09
N GLY A 117 -1.98 -11.38 -2.86
CA GLY A 117 -0.71 -10.66 -2.86
C GLY A 117 0.31 -11.24 -1.87
N ALA A 118 -0.11 -11.50 -0.63
CA ALA A 118 0.73 -12.14 0.40
C ALA A 118 1.24 -13.51 -0.05
N ASN A 119 0.34 -14.36 -0.56
CA ASN A 119 0.68 -15.70 -1.04
C ASN A 119 1.70 -15.68 -2.20
N VAL A 120 1.57 -14.72 -3.11
CA VAL A 120 2.51 -14.54 -4.22
C VAL A 120 3.86 -14.01 -3.72
N ALA A 121 3.85 -13.06 -2.78
CA ALA A 121 5.06 -12.52 -2.16
C ALA A 121 5.83 -13.61 -1.40
N ARG A 122 5.17 -14.44 -0.57
CA ARG A 122 5.77 -15.58 0.15
C ARG A 122 6.44 -16.61 -0.77
N ARG A 123 6.07 -16.65 -2.05
CA ARG A 123 6.71 -17.50 -3.08
C ARG A 123 7.92 -16.83 -3.74
N GLY A 124 8.40 -15.70 -3.21
CA GLY A 124 9.51 -14.91 -3.74
C GLY A 124 9.18 -14.12 -5.02
N ARG A 125 7.90 -14.04 -5.41
CA ARG A 125 7.48 -13.41 -6.68
C ARG A 125 7.04 -11.97 -6.47
N ILE A 126 7.97 -11.10 -6.09
CA ILE A 126 7.69 -9.71 -5.68
C ILE A 126 6.96 -8.91 -6.78
N ASP A 127 7.42 -8.97 -8.02
CA ASP A 127 6.79 -8.21 -9.11
C ASP A 127 5.37 -8.69 -9.41
N ALA A 128 5.13 -10.00 -9.29
CA ALA A 128 3.79 -10.55 -9.41
C ALA A 128 2.90 -10.16 -8.21
N ALA A 129 3.46 -10.10 -7.00
CA ALA A 129 2.73 -9.66 -5.81
C ALA A 129 2.32 -8.18 -5.90
N ARG A 130 3.16 -7.33 -6.51
CA ARG A 130 2.85 -5.91 -6.76
C ARG A 130 1.64 -5.70 -7.67
N VAL A 131 1.25 -6.69 -8.48
CA VAL A 131 0.01 -6.63 -9.27
C VAL A 131 -1.22 -6.53 -8.36
N ALA A 132 -1.18 -7.10 -7.16
CA ALA A 132 -2.26 -6.94 -6.18
C ALA A 132 -2.45 -5.48 -5.74
N CYS A 133 -1.36 -4.70 -5.63
CA CYS A 133 -1.44 -3.26 -5.35
C CYS A 133 -2.20 -2.52 -6.46
N VAL A 134 -1.91 -2.85 -7.72
CA VAL A 134 -2.57 -2.25 -8.89
C VAL A 134 -4.05 -2.64 -8.90
N SER A 135 -4.35 -3.94 -8.80
CA SER A 135 -5.73 -4.45 -8.82
C SER A 135 -6.60 -3.83 -7.73
N CYS A 136 -6.09 -3.76 -6.49
CA CYS A 136 -6.79 -3.12 -5.38
C CYS A 136 -7.03 -1.62 -5.64
N HIS A 137 -6.02 -0.90 -6.16
CA HIS A 137 -6.15 0.51 -6.46
C HIS A 137 -7.13 0.80 -7.60
N GLU A 138 -7.09 0.03 -8.68
CA GLU A 138 -8.03 0.19 -9.80
C GLU A 138 -9.47 -0.02 -9.34
N GLN A 139 -9.69 -1.03 -8.48
CA GLN A 139 -11.03 -1.36 -8.01
C GLN A 139 -11.60 -0.33 -7.02
N TYR A 140 -10.77 0.20 -6.11
CA TYR A 140 -11.29 0.91 -4.93
C TYR A 140 -10.84 2.37 -4.79
N ARG A 141 -9.76 2.80 -5.45
CA ARG A 141 -9.19 4.16 -5.24
C ARG A 141 -10.14 5.28 -5.66
N ALA A 142 -10.94 5.08 -6.71
CA ALA A 142 -11.93 6.06 -7.14
C ALA A 142 -13.03 6.23 -6.07
N ARG A 143 -13.56 5.12 -5.58
CA ARG A 143 -14.58 5.09 -4.52
C ARG A 143 -14.08 5.73 -3.23
N PHE A 144 -12.90 5.33 -2.76
CA PHE A 144 -12.27 5.89 -1.57
C PHE A 144 -12.23 7.42 -1.63
N ARG A 145 -11.72 7.99 -2.73
CA ARG A 145 -11.58 9.43 -2.90
C ARG A 145 -12.92 10.19 -2.86
N LYS A 146 -14.01 9.54 -3.30
CA LYS A 146 -15.33 10.15 -3.43
C LYS A 146 -16.18 10.00 -2.17
N GLU A 147 -16.14 8.82 -1.54
CA GLU A 147 -17.15 8.40 -0.56
C GLU A 147 -16.57 8.23 0.86
N LEU A 148 -15.30 7.85 0.98
CA LEU A 148 -14.77 7.28 2.23
C LEU A 148 -13.53 8.02 2.76
N ARG A 149 -13.02 9.00 2.01
CA ARG A 149 -11.75 9.68 2.29
C ARG A 149 -11.71 10.33 3.67
N THR A 150 -12.81 10.93 4.10
CA THR A 150 -12.89 11.69 5.36
C THR A 150 -13.42 10.86 6.53
N LEU A 151 -13.74 9.58 6.32
CA LEU A 151 -14.24 8.73 7.39
C LEU A 151 -13.07 8.21 8.24
N GLY A 152 -13.24 8.26 9.56
CA GLY A 152 -12.34 7.61 10.52
C GLY A 152 -12.33 6.10 10.31
N LEU A 153 -11.19 5.41 10.51
CA LEU A 153 -11.11 3.95 10.33
C LEU A 153 -12.05 3.18 11.27
N ALA A 154 -12.36 3.74 12.46
CA ALA A 154 -13.27 3.16 13.43
C ALA A 154 -14.75 3.45 13.14
N GLU A 155 -15.04 4.54 12.41
CA GLU A 155 -16.40 4.96 12.05
C GLU A 155 -16.86 4.41 10.70
N LEU A 156 -16.12 3.44 10.16
CA LEU A 156 -16.50 2.77 8.93
C LEU A 156 -17.57 1.70 9.24
N PRO A 157 -18.84 1.87 8.84
CA PRO A 157 -19.85 0.84 8.95
C PRO A 157 -19.37 -0.47 8.32
N ASP A 158 -19.50 -1.57 9.05
CA ASP A 158 -19.06 -2.92 8.69
C ASP A 158 -17.55 -3.21 8.75
N ALA A 159 -16.74 -2.36 9.41
CA ALA A 159 -15.38 -2.72 9.83
C ALA A 159 -15.46 -3.74 10.97
N GLY A 160 -15.84 -4.99 10.65
CA GLY A 160 -16.12 -6.03 11.63
C GLY A 160 -15.03 -6.13 12.68
N ASP A 161 -15.38 -5.75 13.92
CA ASP A 161 -14.60 -5.84 15.16
C ASP A 161 -13.08 -5.89 15.00
N LEU A 162 -12.54 -4.96 14.21
CA LEU A 162 -11.13 -4.65 14.26
C LEU A 162 -10.98 -3.76 15.49
N GLU A 163 -10.99 -4.40 16.66
CA GLU A 163 -10.26 -3.92 17.83
C GLU A 163 -8.96 -3.33 17.27
N ALA A 164 -8.89 -1.99 17.28
CA ALA A 164 -7.73 -1.25 16.89
C ALA A 164 -6.62 -1.75 17.81
N GLY A 165 -5.88 -2.76 17.35
CA GLY A 165 -4.88 -3.44 18.15
C GLY A 165 -3.94 -2.38 18.66
N SER A 166 -4.13 -2.00 19.93
CA SER A 166 -3.23 -1.10 20.63
C SER A 166 -1.83 -1.68 20.40
N PRO A 167 -0.86 -0.89 19.93
CA PRO A 167 0.49 -1.38 19.71
C PRO A 167 0.93 -2.04 21.01
N GLY A 168 1.17 -3.34 20.93
CA GLY A 168 1.37 -4.20 22.09
C GLY A 168 2.34 -3.58 23.06
N ALA A 169 1.86 -3.35 24.28
CA ALA A 169 2.72 -3.24 25.44
C ALA A 169 3.41 -4.60 25.63
N SER A 170 4.56 -4.77 24.99
CA SER A 170 5.49 -5.85 25.32
C SER A 170 5.95 -5.64 26.76
N LYS A 171 5.43 -6.46 27.67
CA LYS A 171 5.90 -6.55 29.05
C LYS A 171 7.09 -7.55 29.08
N PRO A 172 8.17 -7.26 29.82
CA PRO A 172 9.35 -8.14 29.91
C PRO A 172 9.05 -9.49 30.55
#